data_AF-A0A9D9GQ39-F1
#
_entry.id   AF-A0A9D9GQ39-F1
#
_cell.length_a   1.000
_cell.length_b   1.000
_cell.length_c   1.000
_cell.angle_alpha   90.00
_cell.angle_beta   90.00
_cell.angle_gamma   90.00
#
_symmetry.space_group_name_H-M   'P 1'
#
loop_
_entity.id
_entity.type
_entity.pdbx_description
1 polymer ?
#
loop_
_entity_poly.entity_id
_entity_poly.type
_entity_poly.pdbx_seq_one_letter_code
_entity_poly.pdbx_strand_id
1 'polypeptide(L)'
;MKKRFDEEIYRGALLHYLYLIADSCVAIAEMVIRYKNLRPPQSYAEAFDILGENGILDKEFAYSFARIAGFRNFLAHDYDTLSKDKICLYARDNLDEVLEFINQIRIVV
;
A
#
# COMPACT_ATOMS: atom_id res chain seq x y z
N MET A 1 3.95 3.29 34.80
CA MET A 1 4.71 2.41 33.89
C MET A 1 3.82 1.59 32.95
N LYS A 2 2.78 0.88 33.41
CA LYS A 2 1.86 0.07 32.55
C LYS A 2 1.32 0.80 31.30
N LYS A 3 0.69 1.97 31.47
CA LYS A 3 0.12 2.77 30.37
C LYS A 3 1.07 3.06 29.20
N ARG A 4 2.35 3.31 29.48
CA ARG A 4 3.34 3.69 28.46
C ARG A 4 3.82 2.49 27.63
N PHE A 5 3.82 1.30 28.22
CA PHE A 5 4.20 0.07 27.54
C PHE A 5 3.10 -0.36 26.55
N ASP A 6 1.83 -0.21 26.95
CA ASP A 6 0.68 -0.49 26.10
C ASP A 6 0.66 0.42 24.85
N GLU A 7 0.93 1.72 25.01
CA GLU A 7 0.96 2.68 23.90
C GLU A 7 2.01 2.38 22.82
N GLU A 8 3.21 1.95 23.21
CA GLU A 8 4.27 1.59 22.27
C GLU A 8 3.93 0.29 21.52
N ILE A 9 3.31 -0.68 22.20
CA ILE A 9 2.83 -1.91 21.57
C ILE A 9 1.72 -1.59 20.55
N TYR A 10 0.74 -0.76 20.91
CA TYR A 10 -0.32 -0.37 19.97
C TYR A 10 0.24 0.41 18.77
N ARG A 11 1.23 1.29 18.99
CA ARG A 11 1.93 1.98 17.91
C ARG A 11 2.62 0.98 16.97
N GLY A 12 3.39 0.05 17.53
CA GLY A 12 4.07 -0.99 16.76
C GLY A 12 3.11 -1.86 15.96
N ALA A 13 2.00 -2.29 16.57
CA ALA A 13 0.96 -3.07 15.91
C ALA A 13 0.33 -2.29 14.74
N LEU A 14 -0.03 -1.02 14.95
CA LEU A 14 -0.60 -0.17 13.90
C LEU A 14 0.36 -0.02 12.71
N LEU A 15 1.64 0.29 12.98
CA LEU A 15 2.66 0.40 11.93
C LEU A 15 2.83 -0.91 11.16
N HIS A 16 2.83 -2.04 11.86
CA HIS A 16 2.91 -3.35 11.25
C HIS A 16 1.71 -3.65 10.35
N TYR A 17 0.48 -3.35 10.79
CA TYR A 17 -0.70 -3.54 9.96
C TYR A 17 -0.71 -2.64 8.73
N LEU A 18 -0.28 -1.38 8.85
CA LEU A 18 -0.14 -0.49 7.70
C LEU A 18 0.88 -1.02 6.69
N TYR A 19 2.00 -1.55 7.19
CA TYR A 19 3.00 -2.19 6.35
C TYR A 19 2.41 -3.40 5.61
N LEU A 20 1.71 -4.30 6.32
CA LEU A 20 1.08 -5.48 5.73
C LEU A 20 0.05 -5.12 4.66
N ILE A 21 -0.75 -4.08 4.88
CA ILE A 21 -1.73 -3.59 3.89
C ILE A 21 -1.00 -3.14 2.62
N ALA A 22 0.05 -2.32 2.76
CA ALA A 22 0.78 -1.79 1.63
C ALA A 22 1.54 -2.89 0.86
N ASP A 23 2.16 -3.84 1.59
CA ASP A 23 2.85 -5.00 1.02
C ASP A 23 1.87 -5.94 0.29
N SER A 24 0.66 -6.13 0.85
CA SER A 24 -0.40 -6.92 0.21
C SER A 24 -0.89 -6.30 -1.09
N CYS A 25 -1.01 -4.97 -1.16
CA CYS A 25 -1.41 -4.28 -2.39
C CYS A 25 -0.38 -4.51 -3.51
N VAL A 26 0.91 -4.42 -3.19
CA VAL A 26 2.00 -4.73 -4.12
C VAL A 26 1.93 -6.19 -4.58
N ALA A 27 1.77 -7.14 -3.66
CA ALA A 27 1.68 -8.56 -3.98
C ALA A 27 0.48 -8.88 -4.90
N ILE A 28 -0.68 -8.26 -4.65
CA ILE A 28 -1.87 -8.38 -5.51
C ILE A 28 -1.57 -7.81 -6.90
N ALA A 29 -0.95 -6.62 -6.98
CA ALA A 29 -0.66 -6.00 -8.27
C ALA A 29 0.25 -6.88 -9.13
N GLU A 30 1.33 -7.41 -8.54
CA GLU A 30 2.21 -8.36 -9.23
C GLU A 30 1.52 -9.68 -9.60
N MET A 31 0.64 -10.19 -8.73
CA MET A 31 -0.14 -11.40 -9.01
C MET A 31 -1.03 -11.19 -10.24
N VAL A 32 -1.70 -10.04 -10.35
CA VAL A 32 -2.55 -9.70 -11.49
C VAL A 32 -1.73 -9.53 -12.77
N ILE A 33 -0.56 -8.86 -12.70
CA ILE A 33 0.40 -8.78 -13.82
C ILE A 33 0.75 -10.17 -14.34
N ARG A 34 1.12 -11.09 -13.44
CA ARG A 34 1.44 -12.48 -13.80
C ARG A 34 0.24 -13.21 -14.39
N TYR A 35 -0.93 -13.06 -13.78
CA TYR A 35 -2.17 -13.69 -14.24
C TYR A 35 -2.59 -13.24 -15.65
N LYS A 36 -2.41 -11.95 -15.96
CA LYS A 36 -2.71 -11.38 -17.29
C LYS A 36 -1.54 -11.49 -18.28
N ASN A 37 -0.45 -12.14 -17.90
CA ASN A 37 0.76 -12.33 -18.71
C ASN A 37 1.34 -11.01 -19.27
N LEU A 38 1.34 -9.97 -18.43
CA LEU A 38 1.90 -8.65 -18.77
C LEU A 38 3.41 -8.62 -18.53
N ARG A 39 4.07 -7.55 -18.98
CA ARG A 39 5.50 -7.35 -18.72
C ARG A 39 5.77 -7.31 -17.20
N PRO A 40 6.88 -7.91 -16.72
CA PRO A 40 7.21 -7.84 -15.31
C PRO A 40 7.61 -6.41 -14.90
N PRO A 41 7.23 -5.95 -13.70
CA PRO A 41 7.68 -4.67 -13.17
C PRO A 41 9.16 -4.74 -12.76
N GLN A 42 9.88 -3.62 -12.91
CA GLN A 42 11.23 -3.40 -12.40
C GLN A 42 11.22 -2.81 -10.98
N SER A 43 10.08 -2.27 -10.54
CA SER A 43 9.87 -1.78 -9.18
C SER A 43 8.43 -1.99 -8.71
N TYR A 44 8.20 -1.96 -7.40
CA TYR A 44 6.84 -2.08 -6.85
C TYR A 44 5.89 -0.96 -7.29
N ALA A 45 6.40 0.26 -7.49
CA ALA A 45 5.59 1.37 -8.00
C ALA A 45 5.15 1.11 -9.45
N GLU A 46 6.08 0.61 -10.27
CA GLU A 46 5.81 0.29 -11.67
C GLU A 46 4.76 -0.82 -11.84
N ALA A 47 4.58 -1.69 -10.83
CA ALA A 47 3.49 -2.66 -10.85
C ALA A 47 2.13 -1.98 -11.00
N PHE A 48 1.89 -0.84 -10.33
CA PHE A 48 0.64 -0.11 -10.44
C PHE A 48 0.54 0.62 -11.79
N ASP A 49 1.63 1.22 -12.27
CA ASP A 49 1.68 1.87 -13.59
C ASP A 49 1.31 0.89 -14.71
N ILE A 50 1.84 -0.34 -14.67
CA ILE A 50 1.52 -1.39 -15.65
C ILE A 50 0.02 -1.73 -15.63
N LEU A 51 -0.59 -1.81 -14.45
CA LEU A 51 -2.03 -2.07 -14.35
C LEU A 51 -2.85 -0.92 -14.94
N GLY A 52 -2.44 0.34 -14.73
CA GLY A 52 -3.07 1.51 -15.34
C GLY A 52 -2.89 1.56 -16.86
N GLU A 53 -1.68 1.26 -17.36
CA GLU A 53 -1.37 1.18 -18.81
C GLU A 53 -2.26 0.17 -19.54
N ASN A 54 -2.67 -0.91 -18.86
CA ASN A 54 -3.49 -1.98 -19.40
C ASN A 54 -4.99 -1.83 -19.06
N GLY A 55 -5.41 -0.69 -18.49
CA GLY A 55 -6.81 -0.40 -18.17
C GLY A 55 -7.41 -1.31 -17.09
N ILE A 56 -6.56 -1.95 -16.28
CA ILE A 56 -6.98 -2.78 -15.15
C ILE A 56 -7.32 -1.88 -13.95
N LEU A 57 -6.52 -0.84 -13.77
CA LEU A 57 -6.83 0.27 -12.89
C LEU A 57 -7.16 1.50 -13.73
N ASP A 58 -7.96 2.41 -13.19
CA ASP A 58 -8.05 3.76 -13.73
C ASP A 58 -6.63 4.37 -13.76
N LYS A 59 -6.29 5.04 -14.87
CA LYS A 59 -4.92 5.48 -15.12
C LYS A 59 -4.46 6.57 -14.13
N GLU A 60 -5.34 7.51 -13.80
CA GLU A 60 -5.03 8.58 -12.86
C GLU A 60 -4.90 8.01 -11.44
N PHE A 61 -5.83 7.11 -11.09
CA PHE A 61 -5.75 6.37 -9.83
C PHE A 61 -4.45 5.57 -9.72
N ALA A 62 -4.09 4.77 -10.73
CA ALA A 62 -2.89 3.94 -10.73
C ALA A 62 -1.62 4.75 -10.48
N TYR A 63 -1.46 5.87 -11.19
CA TYR A 63 -0.32 6.76 -11.03
C TYR A 63 -0.24 7.35 -9.61
N SER A 64 -1.38 7.80 -9.07
CA SER A 64 -1.42 8.34 -7.72
C SER A 64 -1.18 7.26 -6.66
N PHE A 65 -1.79 6.07 -6.81
CA PHE A 65 -1.74 4.96 -5.86
C PHE A 65 -0.37 4.27 -5.83
N ALA A 66 0.43 4.36 -6.89
CA ALA A 66 1.80 3.82 -6.93
C ALA A 66 2.68 4.28 -5.75
N ARG A 67 2.36 5.43 -5.14
CA ARG A 67 2.97 5.94 -3.90
C ARG A 67 2.89 4.96 -2.72
N ILE A 68 1.94 4.03 -2.71
CA ILE A 68 1.80 3.00 -1.67
C ILE A 68 3.05 2.10 -1.59
N ALA A 69 3.75 1.89 -2.71
CA ALA A 69 5.03 1.20 -2.73
C ALA A 69 6.12 1.97 -1.97
N GLY A 70 6.15 3.30 -2.12
CA GLY A 70 7.05 4.16 -1.36
C GLY A 70 6.69 4.17 0.13
N PHE A 71 5.40 4.22 0.45
CA PHE A 71 4.90 4.14 1.82
C PHE A 71 5.30 2.82 2.50
N ARG A 72 5.16 1.70 1.79
CA ARG A 72 5.61 0.37 2.25
C ARG A 72 7.10 0.35 2.60
N ASN A 73 7.95 0.94 1.75
CA ASN A 73 9.39 1.01 2.00
C ASN A 73 9.72 1.91 3.19
N PHE A 74 9.05 3.06 3.29
CA PHE A 74 9.19 3.96 4.42
C PHE A 74 8.82 3.30 5.75
N LEU A 75 7.72 2.54 5.78
CA LEU A 75 7.31 1.78 6.98
C LEU A 75 8.28 0.65 7.34
N ALA A 76 9.05 0.12 6.40
CA ALA A 76 10.04 -0.93 6.68
C ALA A 76 11.36 -0.38 7.24
N HIS A 77 11.77 0.84 6.85
CA HIS A 77 13.12 1.33 7.10
C HIS A 77 13.19 2.60 7.97
N ASP A 78 12.20 3.50 7.89
CA ASP A 78 12.29 4.86 8.45
C ASP A 78 11.17 5.18 9.46
N TYR A 79 10.42 4.17 9.91
CA TYR A 79 9.22 4.32 10.76
C TYR A 79 9.48 4.95 12.13
N ASP A 80 10.74 4.99 12.59
CA ASP A 80 11.14 5.66 13.82
C ASP A 80 10.99 7.19 13.75
N THR A 81 10.91 7.76 12.54
CA THR A 81 10.77 9.20 12.31
C THR A 81 9.30 9.69 12.32
N LEU A 82 8.32 8.78 12.41
CA LEU A 82 6.90 9.09 12.34
C LEU A 82 6.32 9.57 13.69
N SER A 83 5.83 10.82 13.71
CA SER A 83 4.97 11.34 14.79
C SER A 83 3.59 10.68 14.77
N LYS A 84 2.99 10.44 15.96
CA LYS A 84 1.68 9.79 16.14
C LYS A 84 0.58 10.38 15.22
N ASP A 85 0.48 11.70 15.16
CA ASP A 85 -0.57 12.39 14.37
C ASP A 85 -0.48 12.10 12.87
N LYS A 86 0.75 12.00 12.34
CA LYS A 86 0.98 11.67 10.93
C LYS A 86 0.61 10.23 10.62
N ILE A 87 0.88 9.29 11.52
CA ILE A 87 0.51 7.87 11.34
C ILE A 87 -1.00 7.75 11.20
N CYS A 88 -1.77 8.41 12.06
CA CYS A 88 -3.23 8.36 12.01
C CYS A 88 -3.80 9.00 10.74
N LEU A 89 -3.21 10.10 10.26
CA LEU A 89 -3.61 10.73 9.00
C LEU A 89 -3.34 9.81 7.80
N TYR A 90 -2.10 9.32 7.68
CA TYR A 90 -1.74 8.37 6.61
C TYR A 90 -2.57 7.10 6.66
N ALA A 91 -2.85 6.56 7.85
CA ALA A 91 -3.68 5.37 7.98
C ALA A 91 -5.08 5.59 7.40
N ARG A 92 -5.71 6.73 7.68
CA ARG A 92 -7.07 7.00 7.20
C ARG A 92 -7.10 7.17 5.68
N ASP A 93 -6.26 8.05 5.15
CA ASP A 93 -6.31 8.40 3.72
C ASP A 93 -5.94 7.20 2.84
N ASN A 94 -4.93 6.41 3.24
CA ASN A 94 -4.53 5.23 2.47
C ASN A 94 -5.57 4.09 2.52
N LEU A 95 -6.40 3.98 3.57
CA LEU A 95 -7.39 2.90 3.67
C LEU A 95 -8.50 3.03 2.62
N ASP A 96 -8.97 4.26 2.37
CA ASP A 96 -9.99 4.50 1.35
C ASP A 96 -9.44 4.23 -0.05
N GLU A 97 -8.20 4.65 -0.34
CA GLU A 97 -7.50 4.33 -1.59
C GLU A 97 -7.30 2.81 -1.77
N VAL A 98 -6.97 2.08 -0.70
CA VAL A 98 -6.83 0.61 -0.75
C VAL A 98 -8.16 -0.07 -1.07
N LEU A 99 -9.27 0.41 -0.52
CA LEU A 99 -10.60 -0.12 -0.85
C LEU A 99 -10.95 0.13 -2.33
N GLU A 100 -10.62 1.31 -2.85
CA GLU A 100 -10.79 1.64 -4.26
C GLU A 100 -9.95 0.72 -5.16
N PHE A 101 -8.67 0.50 -4.81
CA PHE A 101 -7.81 -0.46 -5.49
C PHE A 101 -8.43 -1.86 -5.54
N ILE A 102 -8.90 -2.38 -4.40
CA ILE A 102 -9.53 -3.71 -4.32
C ILE A 102 -10.78 -3.79 -5.20
N ASN A 103 -11.60 -2.72 -5.22
CA ASN A 103 -12.80 -2.67 -6.05
C ASN A 103 -12.48 -2.75 -7.55
N GLN A 104 -11.47 -2.00 -8.01
CA GLN A 104 -11.04 -2.03 -9.41
C GLN A 104 -10.47 -3.41 -9.79
N ILE A 105 -9.64 -4.01 -8.93
CA ILE A 105 -9.09 -5.36 -9.17
C ILE A 105 -10.18 -6.44 -9.22
N ARG A 106 -11.20 -6.38 -8.34
CA ARG A 106 -12.31 -7.35 -8.28
C ARG A 106 -13.14 -7.45 -9.55
N ILE A 107 -13.11 -6.43 -10.40
CA ILE A 107 -13.86 -6.42 -11.67
C ILE A 107 -13.10 -7.22 -12.74
N VAL A 108 -11.79 -7.40 -12.57
CA VAL A 108 -10.87 -7.86 -13.62
C VAL A 108 -10.38 -9.30 -13.39
N VAL A 109 -10.47 -9.81 -12.16
CA VAL A 109 -10.13 -11.18 -11.74
C VAL A 109 -11.41 -11.96 -11.48
#